data_AF-A0A348SCA5-F1
#
_entry.id   AF-A0A348SCA5-F1
#
_cell.length_a   1.000
_cell.length_b   1.000
_cell.length_c   1.000
_cell.angle_alpha   90.00
_cell.angle_beta   90.00
_cell.angle_gamma   90.00
#
_symmetry.space_group_name_H-M   'P 1'
#
loop_
_entity.id
_entity.type
_entity.pdbx_description
1 polymer ?
#
loop_
_entity_poly.entity_id
_entity_poly.type
_entity_poly.pdbx_seq_one_letter_code
_entity_poly.pdbx_strand_id
1 'polypeptide(L)'
;MEAFPAINCTDNPASTSIAKYRAIYERFKDRAPDFAFGQAASGLLCGVWPNVNVDPMPEIVDGAGAPPIMVVGTTGDPATPYKWSQEMAATLKSGFLLTYVGEGHTAVGGKSECIDDAAIAFLIDGTLPPVGTRCE
;
A
#
# COMPACT_ATOMS: atom_id res chain seq x y z
N MET A 1 6.48 5.49 20.14
CA MET A 1 5.98 5.00 18.83
C MET A 1 5.74 3.50 18.95
N GLU A 2 4.79 3.13 19.81
CA GLU A 2 4.51 1.76 20.23
C GLU A 2 3.38 1.14 19.40
N ALA A 3 2.46 1.97 18.89
CA ALA A 3 1.26 1.52 18.19
C ALA A 3 1.56 0.87 16.82
N PHE A 4 2.45 1.47 16.03
CA PHE A 4 2.77 0.97 14.69
C PHE A 4 3.25 -0.49 14.66
N PRO A 5 4.26 -0.91 15.45
CA PRO A 5 4.63 -2.32 15.50
C PRO A 5 3.53 -3.19 16.12
N ALA A 6 2.78 -2.70 17.11
CA ALA A 6 1.71 -3.49 17.73
C ALA A 6 0.61 -3.87 16.74
N ILE A 7 0.23 -2.94 15.85
CA ILE A 7 -0.78 -3.15 14.81
C ILE A 7 -0.21 -4.01 13.67
N ASN A 8 0.97 -3.65 13.14
CA ASN A 8 1.54 -4.38 12.00
C ASN A 8 1.83 -5.85 12.31
N CYS A 9 2.30 -6.15 13.52
CA CYS A 9 2.62 -7.51 13.92
C CYS A 9 1.38 -8.37 14.18
N THR A 10 0.21 -7.77 14.41
CA THR A 10 -1.06 -8.50 14.43
C THR A 10 -1.67 -8.63 13.03
N ASP A 11 -1.49 -7.64 12.16
CA ASP A 11 -2.10 -7.66 10.83
C ASP A 11 -1.40 -8.62 9.87
N ASN A 12 -0.09 -8.83 10.03
CA ASN A 12 0.72 -9.58 9.08
C ASN A 12 1.37 -10.83 9.69
N PRO A 13 1.27 -12.00 9.04
CA PRO A 13 2.01 -13.17 9.46
C PRO A 13 3.51 -12.95 9.29
N ALA A 14 4.26 -13.03 10.38
CA ALA A 14 5.71 -12.92 10.40
C ALA A 14 6.40 -14.27 10.72
N SER A 15 7.71 -14.32 10.54
CA SER A 15 8.51 -15.53 10.79
C SER A 15 9.55 -15.29 11.88
N THR A 16 9.88 -16.29 12.68
CA THR A 16 11.04 -16.27 13.59
C THR A 16 12.37 -16.62 12.89
N SER A 17 12.34 -16.95 11.59
CA SER A 17 13.52 -17.43 10.86
C SER A 17 14.52 -16.32 10.56
N ILE A 18 15.65 -16.30 11.28
CA ILE A 18 16.76 -15.38 11.00
C ILE A 18 17.32 -15.57 9.58
N ALA A 19 17.34 -16.81 9.07
CA ALA A 19 17.81 -17.09 7.71
C ALA A 19 16.95 -16.39 6.65
N LYS A 20 15.62 -16.30 6.85
CA LYS A 20 14.71 -15.57 5.95
C LYS A 20 15.10 -14.09 5.85
N TYR A 21 15.30 -13.43 6.99
CA TYR A 21 15.62 -12.00 7.01
C TYR A 21 17.03 -11.71 6.49
N ARG A 22 17.99 -12.61 6.73
CA ARG A 22 19.32 -12.52 6.11
C ARG A 22 19.21 -12.59 4.58
N ALA A 23 18.40 -13.49 4.04
CA ALA A 23 18.21 -13.58 2.59
C ALA A 23 17.57 -12.30 1.99
N ILE A 24 16.68 -11.63 2.74
CA ILE A 24 16.15 -10.32 2.35
C ILE A 24 17.28 -9.29 2.29
N TYR A 25 18.11 -9.19 3.33
CA TYR A 25 19.26 -8.29 3.34
C TYR A 25 20.19 -8.51 2.13
N GLU A 26 20.58 -9.76 1.87
CA GLU A 26 21.45 -10.13 0.75
C GLU A 26 20.87 -9.74 -0.61
N ARG A 27 19.54 -9.76 -0.75
CA ARG A 27 18.86 -9.35 -1.99
C ARG A 27 18.95 -7.84 -2.24
N PHE A 28 18.96 -7.03 -1.18
CA PHE A 28 18.87 -5.57 -1.29
C PHE A 28 20.22 -4.85 -1.09
N LYS A 29 21.21 -5.47 -0.44
CA LYS A 29 22.46 -4.81 -0.04
C LYS A 29 23.21 -4.09 -1.17
N ASP A 30 23.15 -4.61 -2.40
CA ASP A 30 23.86 -4.02 -3.55
C ASP A 30 22.98 -3.04 -4.36
N ARG A 31 21.65 -3.16 -4.25
CA ARG A 31 20.69 -2.37 -5.06
C ARG A 31 20.14 -1.16 -4.32
N ALA A 32 20.00 -1.28 -3.01
CA ALA A 32 19.44 -0.26 -2.12
C ALA A 32 20.15 -0.35 -0.76
N PRO A 33 21.47 -0.07 -0.70
CA PRO A 33 22.29 -0.30 0.49
C PRO A 33 21.75 0.39 1.74
N ASP A 34 21.25 1.62 1.60
CA ASP A 34 20.68 2.40 2.70
C ASP A 34 19.38 1.80 3.26
N PHE A 35 18.64 1.05 2.44
CA PHE A 35 17.35 0.46 2.82
C PHE A 35 17.45 -1.04 3.15
N ALA A 36 18.56 -1.70 2.79
CA ALA A 36 18.68 -3.16 2.89
C ALA A 36 18.48 -3.69 4.31
N PHE A 37 19.05 -3.01 5.31
CA PHE A 37 18.86 -3.37 6.71
C PHE A 37 17.40 -3.17 7.15
N GLY A 38 16.79 -2.03 6.84
CA GLY A 38 15.40 -1.74 7.20
C GLY A 38 14.43 -2.76 6.60
N GLN A 39 14.63 -3.11 5.32
CA GLN A 39 13.82 -4.13 4.65
C GLN A 39 13.96 -5.50 5.32
N ALA A 40 15.17 -5.91 5.69
CA ALA A 40 15.41 -7.16 6.40
C ALA A 40 14.85 -7.14 7.83
N ALA A 41 14.90 -6.01 8.52
CA ALA A 41 14.47 -5.88 9.90
C ALA A 41 12.95 -5.76 10.07
N SER A 42 12.24 -5.34 9.02
CA SER A 42 10.79 -5.01 9.06
C SER A 42 9.90 -6.09 9.70
N GLY A 43 10.22 -7.39 9.50
CA GLY A 43 9.45 -8.49 10.07
C GLY A 43 10.06 -9.16 11.31
N LEU A 44 11.30 -8.83 11.68
CA LEU A 44 12.01 -9.50 12.79
C LEU A 44 11.27 -9.36 14.12
N LEU A 45 10.82 -8.14 14.43
CA LEU A 45 10.05 -7.85 15.63
C LEU A 45 8.73 -8.65 15.66
N CYS A 46 8.03 -8.69 14.53
CA CYS A 46 6.75 -9.37 14.44
C CYS A 46 6.87 -10.89 14.57
N GLY A 47 7.99 -11.47 14.16
CA GLY A 47 8.25 -12.90 14.36
C GLY A 47 8.25 -13.33 15.83
N VAL A 48 8.61 -12.43 16.74
CA VAL A 48 8.66 -12.69 18.19
C VAL A 48 7.57 -11.95 18.96
N TRP A 49 6.57 -11.40 18.26
CA TRP A 49 5.48 -10.67 18.90
C TRP A 49 4.63 -11.62 19.76
N PRO A 50 4.34 -11.28 21.02
CA PRO A 50 3.72 -12.23 21.96
C PRO A 50 2.23 -12.47 21.69
N ASN A 51 1.58 -11.55 20.97
CA ASN A 51 0.15 -11.61 20.72
C ASN A 51 -0.13 -12.18 19.32
N VAL A 52 -1.12 -13.07 19.25
CA VAL A 52 -1.64 -13.61 18.00
C VAL A 52 -2.90 -12.86 17.63
N ASN A 53 -3.08 -12.60 16.33
CA ASN A 53 -4.32 -12.02 15.83
C ASN A 53 -5.47 -13.03 15.93
N VAL A 54 -6.49 -12.67 16.70
CA VAL A 54 -7.68 -13.50 16.93
C VAL A 54 -8.71 -13.36 15.80
N ASP A 55 -8.52 -12.41 14.90
CA ASP A 55 -9.36 -12.13 13.73
C ASP A 55 -8.48 -11.77 12.53
N PRO A 56 -7.80 -12.77 11.92
CA PRO A 56 -6.90 -12.53 10.80
C PRO A 56 -7.67 -12.04 9.57
N MET A 57 -7.07 -11.08 8.85
CA MET A 57 -7.62 -10.58 7.60
C MET A 57 -7.79 -11.74 6.60
N PRO A 58 -8.92 -11.84 5.86
CA PRO A 58 -9.06 -12.83 4.81
C PRO A 58 -8.00 -12.61 3.73
N GLU A 59 -7.64 -13.70 3.02
CA GLU A 59 -6.59 -13.68 2.00
C GLU A 59 -6.88 -12.70 0.86
N ILE A 60 -8.16 -12.51 0.51
CA ILE A 60 -8.61 -11.53 -0.48
C ILE A 60 -9.84 -10.80 0.06
N VAL A 61 -9.81 -9.47 -0.06
CA VAL A 61 -10.96 -8.59 0.14
C VAL A 61 -11.28 -7.96 -1.21
N ASP A 62 -12.30 -8.49 -1.90
CA ASP A 62 -12.67 -8.07 -3.26
C ASP A 62 -13.72 -6.93 -3.29
N GLY A 63 -14.21 -6.50 -2.13
CA GLY A 63 -15.22 -5.44 -2.03
C GLY A 63 -16.57 -5.79 -2.69
N ALA A 64 -16.93 -7.07 -2.79
CA ALA A 64 -18.17 -7.47 -3.43
C ALA A 64 -19.41 -6.75 -2.87
N GLY A 65 -20.19 -6.14 -3.76
CA GLY A 65 -21.40 -5.39 -3.41
C GLY A 65 -21.16 -3.92 -3.01
N ALA A 66 -19.90 -3.47 -2.95
CA ALA A 66 -19.59 -2.07 -2.74
C ALA A 66 -19.94 -1.22 -3.99
N PRO A 67 -20.30 0.07 -3.80
CA PRO A 67 -20.25 1.08 -4.86
C PRO A 67 -18.85 1.20 -5.47
N PRO A 68 -18.63 2.00 -6.54
CA PRO A 68 -17.30 2.24 -7.09
C PRO A 68 -16.28 2.60 -6.01
N ILE A 69 -15.05 2.14 -6.15
CA ILE A 69 -13.94 2.42 -5.22
C ILE A 69 -12.79 3.03 -6.01
N MET A 70 -12.49 4.30 -5.74
CA MET A 70 -11.33 4.96 -6.31
C MET A 70 -10.06 4.53 -5.56
N VAL A 71 -9.10 3.98 -6.30
CA VAL A 71 -7.73 3.76 -5.84
C VAL A 71 -6.86 4.85 -6.46
N VAL A 72 -6.19 5.64 -5.63
CA VAL A 72 -5.23 6.64 -6.10
C VAL A 72 -3.82 6.07 -5.98
N GLY A 73 -3.07 6.08 -7.07
CA GLY A 73 -1.69 5.57 -7.11
C GLY A 73 -0.72 6.58 -7.69
N THR A 74 0.40 6.79 -7.01
CA THR A 74 1.50 7.67 -7.46
C THR A 74 2.60 6.85 -8.14
N THR A 75 3.05 7.26 -9.33
CA THR A 75 4.04 6.50 -10.12
C THR A 75 5.39 6.30 -9.43
N GLY A 76 5.83 7.29 -8.64
CA GLY A 76 7.07 7.30 -7.86
C GLY A 76 6.85 7.19 -6.35
N ASP A 77 5.82 6.45 -5.90
CA ASP A 77 5.62 6.22 -4.46
C ASP A 77 6.67 5.25 -3.89
N PRO A 78 7.52 5.68 -2.93
CA PRO A 78 8.56 4.83 -2.36
C PRO A 78 8.05 3.87 -1.27
N ALA A 79 6.87 4.12 -0.70
CA ALA A 79 6.32 3.38 0.44
C ALA A 79 5.25 2.37 0.00
N THR A 80 4.38 2.76 -0.91
CA THR A 80 3.33 1.93 -1.52
C THR A 80 3.46 1.97 -3.04
N PRO A 81 4.37 1.17 -3.64
CA PRO A 81 4.70 1.27 -5.06
C PRO A 81 3.47 1.24 -5.97
N TYR A 82 3.50 2.04 -7.04
CA TYR A 82 2.38 2.20 -7.98
C TYR A 82 1.73 0.88 -8.44
N LYS A 83 2.54 -0.15 -8.64
CA LYS A 83 2.06 -1.49 -9.01
C LYS A 83 1.06 -2.06 -8.00
N TRP A 84 1.23 -1.80 -6.70
CA TRP A 84 0.29 -2.23 -5.67
C TRP A 84 -1.06 -1.53 -5.82
N SER A 85 -1.08 -0.24 -6.19
CA SER A 85 -2.33 0.47 -6.49
C SER A 85 -3.02 -0.12 -7.72
N GLN A 86 -2.27 -0.51 -8.75
CA GLN A 86 -2.82 -1.19 -9.94
C GLN A 86 -3.44 -2.55 -9.56
N GLU A 87 -2.73 -3.34 -8.76
CA GLU A 87 -3.21 -4.64 -8.28
C GLU A 87 -4.45 -4.48 -7.39
N MET A 88 -4.45 -3.54 -6.44
CA MET A 88 -5.60 -3.24 -5.58
C MET A 88 -6.83 -2.83 -6.39
N ALA A 89 -6.68 -1.92 -7.36
CA ALA A 89 -7.77 -1.51 -8.23
C ALA A 89 -8.35 -2.69 -9.04
N ALA A 90 -7.50 -3.64 -9.45
CA ALA A 90 -7.93 -4.83 -10.18
C ALA A 90 -8.55 -5.91 -9.27
N THR A 91 -8.12 -6.01 -8.01
CA THR A 91 -8.67 -6.96 -7.03
C THR A 91 -10.08 -6.55 -6.58
N LEU A 92 -10.34 -5.26 -6.43
CA LEU A 92 -11.65 -4.74 -6.04
C LEU A 92 -12.64 -4.85 -7.21
N LYS A 93 -13.79 -5.49 -6.99
CA LYS A 93 -14.81 -5.72 -8.03
C LYS A 93 -15.35 -4.44 -8.67
N SER A 94 -15.45 -3.38 -7.88
CA SER A 94 -15.88 -2.05 -8.30
C SER A 94 -14.72 -1.04 -8.28
N GLY A 95 -13.47 -1.53 -8.23
CA GLY A 95 -12.27 -0.72 -8.18
C GLY A 95 -11.95 -0.04 -9.51
N PHE A 96 -11.43 1.18 -9.43
CA PHE A 96 -10.81 1.85 -10.56
C PHE A 96 -9.62 2.70 -10.11
N LEU A 97 -8.68 2.92 -11.03
CA LEU A 97 -7.42 3.60 -10.73
C LEU A 97 -7.44 5.04 -11.23
N LEU A 98 -7.09 5.97 -10.35
CA LEU A 98 -6.69 7.34 -10.69
C LEU A 98 -5.17 7.44 -10.50
N THR A 99 -4.44 7.82 -11.53
CA THR A 99 -2.97 7.90 -11.46
C THR A 99 -2.49 9.32 -11.23
N TYR A 100 -1.61 9.49 -10.26
CA TYR A 100 -0.75 10.66 -10.15
C TYR A 100 0.64 10.35 -10.74
N VAL A 101 1.08 11.16 -11.70
CA VAL A 101 2.38 11.03 -12.37
C VAL A 101 3.37 11.95 -11.67
N GLY A 102 4.03 11.42 -10.66
CA GLY A 102 4.98 12.18 -9.85
C GLY A 102 5.68 11.32 -8.82
N GLU A 103 6.37 11.98 -7.90
CA GLU A 103 7.15 11.37 -6.84
C GLU A 103 6.51 11.58 -5.46
N GLY A 104 6.77 10.64 -4.54
CA GLY A 104 6.39 10.74 -3.14
C GLY A 104 5.15 9.93 -2.75
N HIS A 105 4.94 9.81 -1.44
CA HIS A 105 3.90 8.93 -0.90
C HIS A 105 2.53 9.62 -0.83
N THR A 106 1.48 8.98 -1.36
CA THR A 106 0.10 9.52 -1.54
C THR A 106 -0.01 10.67 -2.55
N ALA A 107 -1.23 11.17 -2.81
CA ALA A 107 -1.47 12.28 -3.74
C ALA A 107 -2.65 13.20 -3.38
N VAL A 108 -3.72 12.68 -2.78
CA VAL A 108 -4.89 13.48 -2.37
C VAL A 108 -4.52 14.43 -1.23
N GLY A 109 -4.94 15.69 -1.33
CA GLY A 109 -4.75 16.72 -0.31
C GLY A 109 -3.62 17.71 -0.62
N GLY A 110 -3.46 18.12 -1.88
CA GLY A 110 -2.60 19.25 -2.25
C GLY A 110 -1.35 18.91 -3.08
N LYS A 111 -1.24 17.72 -3.67
CA LYS A 111 -0.14 17.41 -4.61
C LYS A 111 -0.46 17.72 -6.06
N SER A 112 -1.74 17.70 -6.44
CA SER A 112 -2.20 17.97 -7.81
C SER A 112 -3.66 18.38 -7.76
N GLU A 113 -3.98 19.56 -8.33
CA GLU A 113 -5.37 20.03 -8.44
C GLU A 113 -6.23 19.02 -9.21
N CYS A 114 -5.68 18.38 -10.24
CA CYS A 114 -6.35 17.33 -11.01
C CYS A 114 -6.74 16.12 -10.15
N ILE A 115 -5.86 15.70 -9.22
CA ILE A 115 -6.17 14.60 -8.29
C ILE A 115 -7.25 15.02 -7.30
N ASP A 116 -7.11 16.20 -6.72
CA ASP A 116 -8.00 16.70 -5.69
C ASP A 116 -9.41 16.95 -6.26
N ASP A 117 -9.53 17.56 -7.43
CA ASP A 117 -10.81 17.79 -8.10
C ASP A 117 -11.52 16.48 -8.45
N ALA A 118 -10.79 15.49 -8.98
CA ALA A 118 -11.35 14.17 -9.29
C ALA A 118 -11.81 13.44 -8.02
N ALA A 119 -11.01 13.50 -6.94
CA ALA A 119 -11.36 12.90 -5.66
C ALA A 119 -12.60 13.57 -5.04
N ILE A 120 -12.67 14.91 -5.08
CA ILE A 120 -13.79 15.69 -4.54
C ILE A 120 -15.07 15.40 -5.33
N ALA A 121 -15.03 15.46 -6.66
CA ALA A 121 -16.19 15.18 -7.52
C ALA A 121 -16.69 13.73 -7.33
N PHE A 122 -15.78 12.79 -7.09
CA PHE A 122 -16.15 11.42 -6.76
C PHE A 122 -16.80 11.29 -5.38
N LEU A 123 -16.24 11.94 -4.35
CA LEU A 123 -16.74 11.85 -2.98
C LEU A 123 -18.07 12.57 -2.78
N ILE A 124 -18.30 13.69 -3.47
CA ILE A 124 -19.52 14.50 -3.35
C ILE A 124 -20.62 13.98 -4.28
N ASP A 125 -20.30 13.78 -5.56
CA ASP A 125 -21.31 13.54 -6.60
C ASP A 125 -21.29 12.10 -7.12
N GLY A 126 -20.31 11.28 -6.73
CA GLY A 126 -20.10 9.95 -7.32
C GLY A 126 -19.56 9.99 -8.75
N THR A 127 -19.05 11.14 -9.20
CA THR A 127 -18.55 11.31 -10.57
C THR A 127 -17.27 10.53 -10.78
N LEU A 128 -17.26 9.69 -11.82
CA LEU A 128 -16.07 8.91 -12.19
C LEU A 128 -15.22 9.69 -13.21
N PRO A 129 -13.90 9.80 -12.99
CA PRO A 129 -13.02 10.32 -14.03
C PRO A 129 -12.99 9.35 -15.23
N PRO A 130 -12.63 9.81 -16.44
CA PRO A 130 -12.42 8.93 -17.58
C PRO A 130 -11.48 7.76 -17.24
N VAL A 131 -11.77 6.58 -17.80
CA VAL A 131 -10.93 5.40 -17.58
C VAL A 131 -9.50 5.69 -18.05
N GLY A 132 -8.52 5.41 -17.17
CA GLY A 132 -7.12 5.67 -17.47
C GLY A 132 -6.69 7.13 -17.29
N THR A 133 -7.47 7.94 -16.57
CA THR A 133 -7.07 9.31 -16.20
C THR A 133 -5.74 9.32 -15.45
N ARG A 134 -4.86 10.21 -15.88
CA ARG A 134 -3.53 10.45 -15.32
C ARG A 134 -3.39 11.95 -15.09
N CYS A 135 -3.07 12.34 -13.85
CA CYS A 135 -2.82 13.72 -13.45
C CYS A 135 -1.32 13.93 -13.28
N GLU A 136 -0.83 15.13 -13.61
CA GLU A 136 0.55 15.59 -13.37
C GLU A 136 0.67 16.35 -12.03
#